data_AF-A0A4Z0PTB4-F1
#
_entry.id   AF-A0A4Z0PTB4-F1
#
_cell.length_a   1.000
_cell.length_b   1.000
_cell.length_c   1.000
_cell.angle_alpha   90.00
_cell.angle_beta   90.00
_cell.angle_gamma   90.00
#
_symmetry.space_group_name_H-M   'P 1'
#
loop_
_entity.id
_entity.type
_entity.pdbx_description
1 polymer ?
#
loop_
_entity_poly.entity_id
_entity_poly.type
_entity_poly.pdbx_seq_one_letter_code
_entity_poly.pdbx_strand_id
1 'polypeptide(L)'
;MAIRWKGIVGAGFTPAEFDSYCHTLTWPAWRPGFLVLHNTSIPTLAQRPNGFRRQHMLDLEHYYRDVQEWNAGPHLFVDDKRIWVFTPLTVSGVHSPSWNKLSLGVEMLGEYATESFTTGRGLNVRHNTIAALATLSAVLGLAPATIRLHKEDPKTSHKGCPGKNVVKAEIIDAVQELLIDRHSAEAVLARRALAPAAARQQREENLRRKELLLLLPDFPAQQLPLNPS
;
A
#
# COMPACT_ATOMS: atom_id res chain seq x y z
N MET A 1 14.63 -25.31 21.68
CA MET A 1 14.09 -23.98 22.07
C MET A 1 12.65 -23.93 21.61
N ALA A 2 11.70 -23.56 22.48
CA ALA A 2 10.31 -23.38 22.06
C ALA A 2 10.23 -22.28 20.98
N ILE A 3 9.54 -22.59 19.89
CA ILE A 3 9.28 -21.64 18.80
C ILE A 3 8.32 -20.57 19.35
N ARG A 4 8.80 -19.34 19.55
CA ARG A 4 7.99 -18.26 20.14
C ARG A 4 7.07 -17.63 19.08
N TRP A 5 5.76 -17.67 19.33
CA TRP A 5 4.75 -16.97 18.54
C TRP A 5 5.02 -15.46 18.49
N LYS A 6 4.90 -14.86 17.30
CA LYS A 6 5.17 -13.43 17.07
C LYS A 6 3.97 -12.50 17.29
N GLY A 7 2.80 -13.05 17.60
CA GLY A 7 1.57 -12.28 17.81
C GLY A 7 0.87 -11.89 16.52
N ILE A 8 -0.34 -11.32 16.67
CA ILE A 8 -1.11 -10.74 15.57
C ILE A 8 -1.47 -9.27 15.85
N VAL A 9 -1.71 -8.52 14.78
CA VAL A 9 -2.42 -7.23 14.81
C VAL A 9 -3.94 -7.49 14.79
N GLY A 10 -4.41 -8.34 13.87
CA GLY A 10 -5.80 -8.80 13.80
C GLY A 10 -6.81 -7.69 13.48
N ALA A 11 -6.40 -6.65 12.75
CA ALA A 11 -7.22 -5.48 12.43
C ALA A 11 -7.45 -5.34 10.92
N GLY A 12 -8.65 -4.91 10.52
CA GLY A 12 -9.05 -4.76 9.13
C GLY A 12 -9.24 -3.29 8.75
N PHE A 13 -8.56 -2.88 7.69
CA PHE A 13 -8.42 -1.50 7.21
C PHE A 13 -9.09 -1.32 5.84
N THR A 14 -9.61 -0.14 5.56
CA THR A 14 -9.80 0.34 4.18
C THR A 14 -8.44 0.65 3.53
N PRO A 15 -8.37 0.80 2.19
CA PRO A 15 -7.13 1.21 1.52
C PRO A 15 -6.43 2.44 2.11
N ALA A 16 -7.19 3.50 2.42
CA ALA A 16 -6.62 4.74 2.96
C ALA A 16 -6.16 4.60 4.42
N GLU A 17 -6.92 3.85 5.24
CA GLU A 17 -6.52 3.55 6.62
C GLU A 17 -5.28 2.65 6.67
N PHE A 18 -5.18 1.69 5.74
CA PHE A 18 -4.01 0.82 5.62
C PHE A 18 -2.76 1.60 5.21
N ASP A 19 -2.91 2.53 4.26
CA ASP A 19 -1.85 3.45 3.87
C ASP A 19 -1.35 4.30 5.04
N SER A 20 -2.28 4.93 5.76
CA SER A 20 -1.97 5.70 6.96
C SER A 20 -1.27 4.83 8.02
N TYR A 21 -1.79 3.62 8.28
CA TYR A 21 -1.20 2.67 9.23
C TYR A 21 0.25 2.33 8.86
N CYS A 22 0.54 2.00 7.59
CA CYS A 22 1.88 1.62 7.18
C CYS A 22 2.90 2.76 7.34
N HIS A 23 2.49 4.01 7.12
CA HIS A 23 3.35 5.18 7.34
C HIS A 23 3.67 5.45 8.82
N THR A 24 2.89 4.91 9.76
CA THR A 24 3.20 5.01 11.20
C THR A 24 4.21 3.96 11.68
N LEU A 25 4.50 2.95 10.87
CA LEU A 25 5.36 1.85 11.28
C LEU A 25 6.84 2.23 11.29
N THR A 26 7.53 1.85 12.36
CA THR A 26 8.99 1.88 12.42
C THR A 26 9.55 0.54 12.01
N TRP A 27 10.30 0.51 10.92
CA TRP A 27 10.89 -0.70 10.36
C TRP A 27 12.28 -0.94 10.98
N PRO A 28 12.46 -2.03 11.76
CA PRO A 28 13.74 -2.34 12.41
C PRO A 28 14.79 -2.82 11.38
N ALA A 29 15.88 -3.41 11.85
CA ALA A 29 16.93 -3.96 10.98
C ALA A 29 16.41 -5.00 9.96
N TRP A 30 15.32 -5.72 10.29
CA TRP A 30 14.67 -6.60 9.32
C TRP A 30 13.71 -5.81 8.43
N ARG A 31 13.87 -5.98 7.10
CA ARG A 31 12.98 -5.47 6.08
C ARG A 31 12.79 -6.52 4.97
N PRO A 32 11.58 -6.68 4.42
CA PRO A 32 11.35 -7.54 3.27
C PRO A 32 12.00 -6.94 2.00
N GLY A 33 12.43 -7.81 1.09
CA GLY A 33 12.96 -7.41 -0.23
C GLY A 33 11.95 -7.55 -1.37
N PHE A 34 10.80 -8.20 -1.13
CA PHE A 34 9.70 -8.33 -2.09
C PHE A 34 8.40 -8.76 -1.40
N LEU A 35 7.30 -8.73 -2.14
CA LEU A 35 5.97 -9.17 -1.71
C LEU A 35 5.59 -10.47 -2.43
N VAL A 36 4.87 -11.37 -1.74
CA VAL A 36 4.42 -12.66 -2.30
C VAL A 36 2.91 -12.73 -2.26
N LEU A 37 2.29 -12.91 -3.42
CA LEU A 37 0.86 -13.08 -3.57
C LEU A 37 0.44 -14.55 -3.49
N HIS A 38 -0.60 -14.74 -2.68
CA HIS A 38 -1.29 -16.00 -2.45
C HIS A 38 -2.78 -15.79 -2.64
N ASN A 39 -3.51 -16.89 -2.74
CA ASN A 39 -4.95 -16.90 -2.51
C ASN A 39 -5.24 -17.89 -1.39
N THR A 40 -6.35 -17.68 -0.70
CA THR A 40 -6.76 -18.58 0.37
C THR A 40 -7.07 -19.98 -0.15
N SER A 41 -7.58 -20.09 -1.39
CA SER A 41 -8.22 -21.29 -1.97
C SER A 41 -9.45 -21.72 -1.17
N ILE A 42 -9.25 -22.00 0.12
CA ILE A 42 -10.29 -22.13 1.14
C ILE A 42 -9.96 -21.17 2.30
N PRO A 43 -10.89 -20.27 2.68
CA PRO A 43 -12.24 -20.13 2.13
C PRO A 43 -12.29 -19.46 0.75
N THR A 44 -13.31 -19.81 -0.05
CA THR A 44 -13.68 -19.10 -1.29
C THR A 44 -14.47 -17.82 -1.00
N LEU A 45 -14.72 -16.99 -2.02
CA LEU A 45 -15.61 -15.83 -1.87
C LEU A 45 -17.02 -16.26 -1.43
N ALA A 46 -17.53 -17.37 -1.98
CA ALA A 46 -18.85 -17.91 -1.62
C ALA A 46 -18.92 -18.35 -0.14
N GLN A 47 -17.84 -18.91 0.41
CA GLN A 47 -17.75 -19.33 1.81
C GLN A 47 -17.59 -18.15 2.80
N ARG A 48 -17.30 -16.95 2.28
CA ARG A 48 -17.18 -15.70 3.05
C ARG A 48 -18.00 -14.62 2.36
N PRO A 49 -19.34 -14.73 2.33
CA PRO A 49 -20.21 -13.78 1.61
C PRO A 49 -20.10 -12.35 2.16
N ASN A 50 -19.61 -12.21 3.40
CA ASN A 50 -19.47 -10.94 4.08
C ASN A 50 -18.02 -10.48 4.27
N GLY A 51 -17.05 -11.11 3.60
CA GLY A 51 -15.63 -10.91 3.83
C GLY A 51 -15.16 -11.56 5.15
N PHE A 52 -13.94 -11.24 5.56
CA PHE A 52 -13.42 -11.64 6.85
C PHE A 52 -14.01 -10.77 7.99
N ARG A 53 -13.87 -11.31 9.20
CA ARG A 53 -14.27 -10.69 10.45
C ARG A 53 -13.10 -10.84 11.42
N ARG A 54 -13.08 -10.02 12.48
CA ARG A 54 -12.05 -10.13 13.51
C ARG A 54 -11.95 -11.53 14.12
N GLN A 55 -13.10 -12.20 14.30
CA GLN A 55 -13.11 -13.60 14.79
C GLN A 55 -12.30 -14.53 13.88
N HIS A 56 -12.38 -14.38 12.56
CA HIS A 56 -11.59 -15.20 11.64
C HIS A 56 -10.08 -14.98 11.82
N MET A 57 -9.63 -13.77 12.20
CA MET A 57 -8.22 -13.54 12.54
C MET A 57 -7.83 -14.26 13.83
N LEU A 58 -8.71 -14.33 14.83
CA LEU A 58 -8.44 -15.09 16.06
C LEU A 58 -8.42 -16.60 15.78
N ASP A 59 -9.31 -17.09 14.91
CA ASP A 59 -9.36 -18.49 14.52
C ASP A 59 -8.10 -18.89 13.73
N LEU A 60 -7.63 -18.02 12.83
CA LEU A 60 -6.38 -18.21 12.10
C LEU A 60 -5.16 -18.18 13.03
N GLU A 61 -5.17 -17.33 14.07
CA GLU A 61 -4.12 -17.33 15.09
C GLU A 61 -4.06 -18.68 15.82
N HIS A 62 -5.20 -19.19 16.27
CA HIS A 62 -5.25 -20.53 16.87
C HIS A 62 -4.75 -21.60 15.88
N TYR A 63 -5.20 -21.57 14.64
CA TYR A 63 -4.77 -22.53 13.62
C TYR A 63 -3.25 -22.50 13.38
N TYR A 64 -2.66 -21.33 13.13
CA TYR A 64 -1.22 -21.24 12.84
C TYR A 64 -0.36 -21.50 14.07
N ARG A 65 -0.76 -21.00 15.25
CA ARG A 65 0.03 -21.12 16.48
C ARG A 65 -0.10 -22.49 17.13
N ASP A 66 -1.33 -22.97 17.28
CA ASP A 66 -1.62 -24.12 18.15
C ASP A 66 -1.81 -25.41 17.35
N VAL A 67 -2.30 -25.34 16.11
CA VAL A 67 -2.51 -26.54 15.25
C VAL A 67 -1.31 -26.79 14.33
N GLN A 68 -0.80 -25.74 13.68
CA GLN A 68 0.38 -25.86 12.81
C GLN A 68 1.71 -25.72 13.58
N GLU A 69 1.68 -25.25 14.82
CA GLU A 69 2.86 -25.00 15.67
C GLU A 69 3.89 -24.06 15.00
N TRP A 70 3.42 -23.12 14.17
CA TRP A 70 4.28 -22.12 13.53
C TRP A 70 4.55 -20.92 14.46
N ASN A 71 5.62 -20.17 14.20
CA ASN A 71 5.90 -18.92 14.94
C ASN A 71 5.14 -17.69 14.43
N ALA A 72 4.52 -17.75 13.26
CA ALA A 72 3.75 -16.67 12.66
C ALA A 72 2.81 -17.23 11.58
N GLY A 73 1.94 -16.39 11.03
CA GLY A 73 1.22 -16.68 9.79
C GLY A 73 1.66 -15.77 8.64
N PRO A 74 0.87 -15.69 7.57
CA PRO A 74 0.99 -14.64 6.54
C PRO A 74 0.82 -13.24 7.15
N HIS A 75 1.16 -12.20 6.39
CA HIS A 75 1.12 -10.83 6.92
C HIS A 75 -0.23 -10.18 6.68
N LEU A 76 -0.77 -10.33 5.47
CA LEU A 76 -2.05 -9.76 5.10
C LEU A 76 -3.05 -10.84 4.69
N PHE A 77 -4.32 -10.61 5.03
CA PHE A 77 -5.48 -11.24 4.40
C PHE A 77 -6.35 -10.16 3.77
N VAL A 78 -6.57 -10.23 2.47
CA VAL A 78 -7.30 -9.22 1.70
C VAL A 78 -8.62 -9.80 1.23
N ASP A 79 -9.73 -9.17 1.60
CA ASP A 79 -11.06 -9.51 1.10
C ASP A 79 -11.65 -8.38 0.25
N ASP A 80 -12.90 -8.56 -0.20
CA ASP A 80 -13.61 -7.62 -1.07
C ASP A 80 -14.06 -6.34 -0.35
N LYS A 81 -13.73 -6.19 0.94
CA LYS A 81 -14.15 -5.08 1.80
C LYS A 81 -12.99 -4.43 2.55
N ARG A 82 -11.98 -5.19 2.95
CA ARG A 82 -10.89 -4.76 3.86
C ARG A 82 -9.56 -5.44 3.55
N ILE A 83 -8.49 -4.77 3.96
CA ILE A 83 -7.12 -5.28 4.07
C ILE A 83 -6.89 -5.61 5.55
N TRP A 84 -6.78 -6.89 5.90
CA TRP A 84 -6.53 -7.33 7.26
C TRP A 84 -5.04 -7.52 7.50
N VAL A 85 -4.50 -6.84 8.51
CA VAL A 85 -3.15 -7.09 9.00
C VAL A 85 -3.22 -8.21 10.05
N PHE A 86 -2.59 -9.33 9.74
CA PHE A 86 -2.50 -10.49 10.62
C PHE A 86 -1.17 -10.47 11.38
N THR A 87 -0.08 -10.96 10.79
CA THR A 87 1.26 -10.85 11.40
C THR A 87 1.73 -9.40 11.35
N PRO A 88 2.33 -8.84 12.43
CA PRO A 88 2.90 -7.50 12.39
C PRO A 88 3.85 -7.33 11.19
N LEU A 89 3.68 -6.26 10.42
CA LEU A 89 4.42 -6.08 9.17
C LEU A 89 5.92 -5.90 9.37
N THR A 90 6.35 -5.55 10.58
CA THR A 90 7.75 -5.28 10.95
C THR A 90 8.52 -6.52 11.41
N VAL A 91 7.92 -7.71 11.31
CA VAL A 91 8.57 -9.00 11.59
C VAL A 91 8.29 -9.99 10.46
N SER A 92 9.16 -11.00 10.32
CA SER A 92 8.94 -12.08 9.33
C SER A 92 7.74 -12.96 9.66
N GLY A 93 7.02 -13.39 8.63
CA GLY A 93 5.90 -14.33 8.71
C GLY A 93 6.24 -15.76 8.29
N VAL A 94 5.21 -16.61 8.21
CA VAL A 94 5.27 -17.96 7.64
C VAL A 94 4.18 -18.10 6.58
N HIS A 95 4.59 -18.24 5.32
CA HIS A 95 3.70 -18.33 4.16
C HIS A 95 4.37 -18.92 2.89
N SER A 96 5.69 -18.86 2.76
CA SER A 96 6.43 -19.32 1.58
C SER A 96 7.77 -19.95 1.99
N PRO A 97 7.98 -21.27 1.80
CA PRO A 97 9.09 -22.00 2.41
C PRO A 97 10.49 -21.42 2.17
N SER A 98 10.76 -20.89 0.97
CA SER A 98 12.06 -20.28 0.64
C SER A 98 12.14 -18.80 1.02
N TRP A 99 11.01 -18.13 1.24
CA TRP A 99 10.93 -16.66 1.26
C TRP A 99 10.41 -16.06 2.57
N ASN A 100 10.08 -16.87 3.57
CA ASN A 100 9.60 -16.41 4.89
C ASN A 100 10.48 -15.34 5.55
N LYS A 101 11.80 -15.41 5.36
CA LYS A 101 12.75 -14.42 5.92
C LYS A 101 12.95 -13.19 5.06
N LEU A 102 12.45 -13.19 3.82
CA LEU A 102 12.79 -12.23 2.77
C LEU A 102 11.60 -11.41 2.28
N SER A 103 10.38 -11.74 2.70
CA SER A 103 9.18 -11.20 2.05
C SER A 103 7.99 -11.05 2.99
N LEU A 104 7.00 -10.28 2.52
CA LEU A 104 5.66 -10.24 3.11
C LEU A 104 4.69 -11.06 2.25
N GLY A 105 4.06 -12.07 2.84
CA GLY A 105 2.95 -12.82 2.25
C GLY A 105 1.60 -12.11 2.35
N VAL A 106 0.90 -12.02 1.22
CA VAL A 106 -0.43 -11.41 1.06
C VAL A 106 -1.40 -12.47 0.55
N GLU A 107 -2.35 -12.86 1.39
CA GLU A 107 -3.40 -13.85 1.12
C GLU A 107 -4.67 -13.17 0.59
N MET A 108 -5.08 -13.47 -0.63
CA MET A 108 -6.31 -12.93 -1.22
C MET A 108 -7.48 -13.90 -1.03
N LEU A 109 -8.61 -13.43 -0.50
CA LEU A 109 -9.80 -14.24 -0.31
C LEU A 109 -10.38 -14.71 -1.65
N GLY A 110 -10.27 -16.02 -1.93
CA GLY A 110 -10.89 -16.65 -3.08
C GLY A 110 -10.14 -17.88 -3.61
N GLU A 111 -10.79 -18.61 -4.50
CA GLU A 111 -10.22 -19.69 -5.31
C GLU A 111 -10.10 -19.22 -6.77
N TYR A 112 -9.03 -18.48 -7.09
CA TYR A 112 -8.87 -17.90 -8.43
C TYR A 112 -8.34 -18.88 -9.48
N ALA A 113 -8.30 -20.19 -9.20
CA ALA A 113 -8.32 -21.18 -10.25
C ALA A 113 -9.70 -21.25 -10.94
N THR A 114 -10.78 -20.88 -10.26
CA THR A 114 -12.16 -20.97 -10.78
C THR A 114 -12.93 -19.66 -10.68
N GLU A 115 -12.76 -18.89 -9.60
CA GLU A 115 -13.40 -17.60 -9.39
C GLU A 115 -12.76 -16.50 -10.25
N SER A 116 -13.56 -15.55 -10.73
CA SER A 116 -13.06 -14.38 -11.45
C SER A 116 -12.26 -13.48 -10.51
N PHE A 117 -11.14 -12.93 -11.01
CA PHE A 117 -10.35 -11.91 -10.32
C PHE A 117 -10.48 -10.52 -10.96
N THR A 118 -11.24 -10.41 -12.05
CA THR A 118 -11.39 -9.17 -12.83
C THR A 118 -12.82 -8.67 -12.87
N THR A 119 -13.77 -9.40 -12.28
CA THR A 119 -15.19 -9.01 -12.22
C THR A 119 -15.79 -9.30 -10.84
N GLY A 120 -16.93 -8.66 -10.54
CA GLY A 120 -17.70 -8.89 -9.33
C GLY A 120 -16.89 -8.69 -8.05
N ARG A 121 -17.09 -9.57 -7.05
CA ARG A 121 -16.38 -9.49 -5.77
C ARG A 121 -14.87 -9.73 -5.89
N GLY A 122 -14.44 -10.55 -6.85
CA GLY A 122 -13.01 -10.78 -7.10
C GLY A 122 -12.29 -9.51 -7.57
N LEU A 123 -12.95 -8.65 -8.35
CA LEU A 123 -12.42 -7.33 -8.71
C LEU A 123 -12.22 -6.44 -7.47
N ASN A 124 -13.12 -6.49 -6.50
CA ASN A 124 -12.97 -5.72 -5.27
C ASN A 124 -11.80 -6.25 -4.41
N VAL A 125 -11.60 -7.57 -4.34
CA VAL A 125 -10.38 -8.13 -3.72
C VAL A 125 -9.15 -7.64 -4.47
N ARG A 126 -9.15 -7.68 -5.80
CA ARG A 126 -8.06 -7.16 -6.63
C ARG A 126 -7.73 -5.71 -6.33
N HIS A 127 -8.73 -4.82 -6.23
CA HIS A 127 -8.52 -3.41 -5.90
C HIS A 127 -7.87 -3.22 -4.51
N ASN A 128 -8.37 -3.91 -3.49
CA ASN A 128 -7.79 -3.85 -2.16
C ASN A 128 -6.36 -4.42 -2.13
N THR A 129 -6.10 -5.49 -2.89
CA THR A 129 -4.77 -6.07 -3.03
C THR A 129 -3.81 -5.08 -3.69
N ILE A 130 -4.19 -4.48 -4.82
CA ILE A 130 -3.35 -3.49 -5.53
C ILE A 130 -3.03 -2.30 -4.60
N ALA A 131 -4.03 -1.81 -3.85
CA ALA A 131 -3.80 -0.74 -2.89
C ALA A 131 -2.82 -1.13 -1.77
N ALA A 132 -2.93 -2.36 -1.24
CA ALA A 132 -2.00 -2.87 -0.23
C ALA A 132 -0.58 -3.00 -0.78
N LEU A 133 -0.42 -3.57 -1.98
CA LEU A 133 0.86 -3.74 -2.64
C LEU A 133 1.52 -2.39 -2.96
N ALA A 134 0.78 -1.43 -3.51
CA ALA A 134 1.28 -0.09 -3.79
C ALA A 134 1.74 0.63 -2.51
N THR A 135 0.92 0.57 -1.46
CA THR A 135 1.27 1.12 -0.14
C THR A 135 2.58 0.54 0.39
N LEU A 136 2.69 -0.80 0.41
CA LEU A 136 3.89 -1.48 0.91
C LEU A 136 5.10 -1.16 0.03
N SER A 137 4.95 -1.16 -1.29
CA SER A 137 6.02 -0.78 -2.22
C SER A 137 6.52 0.63 -1.98
N ALA A 138 5.64 1.61 -1.76
CA ALA A 138 6.02 2.98 -1.46
C ALA A 138 6.77 3.09 -0.12
N VAL A 139 6.18 2.55 0.96
CA VAL A 139 6.75 2.64 2.32
C VAL A 139 8.10 1.93 2.45
N LEU A 140 8.29 0.83 1.72
CA LEU A 140 9.50 0.01 1.78
C LEU A 140 10.51 0.29 0.68
N GLY A 141 10.16 1.11 -0.32
CA GLY A 141 10.99 1.35 -1.51
C GLY A 141 11.15 0.11 -2.40
N LEU A 142 10.13 -0.75 -2.47
CA LEU A 142 10.16 -1.96 -3.29
C LEU A 142 9.67 -1.67 -4.70
N ALA A 143 10.43 -2.11 -5.71
CA ALA A 143 9.99 -2.03 -7.09
C ALA A 143 8.84 -3.03 -7.34
N PRO A 144 7.71 -2.62 -7.96
CA PRO A 144 6.58 -3.52 -8.25
C PRO A 144 6.98 -4.78 -9.02
N ALA A 145 7.97 -4.69 -9.92
CA ALA A 145 8.51 -5.82 -10.67
C ALA A 145 9.08 -6.95 -9.80
N THR A 146 9.39 -6.68 -8.52
CA THR A 146 9.89 -7.69 -7.57
C THR A 146 8.79 -8.55 -6.96
N ILE A 147 7.51 -8.19 -7.14
CA ILE A 147 6.36 -8.99 -6.66
C ILE A 147 6.48 -10.41 -7.21
N ARG A 148 6.21 -11.40 -6.36
CA ARG A 148 6.23 -12.82 -6.70
C ARG A 148 4.87 -13.47 -6.47
N LEU A 149 4.57 -14.51 -7.23
CA LEU A 149 3.47 -15.42 -6.96
C LEU A 149 3.98 -16.60 -6.14
N HIS A 150 3.18 -17.13 -5.23
CA HIS A 150 3.61 -18.25 -4.38
C HIS A 150 4.15 -19.44 -5.18
N LYS A 151 3.52 -19.81 -6.30
CA LYS A 151 3.99 -20.90 -7.19
C LYS A 151 5.41 -20.74 -7.71
N GLU A 152 5.96 -19.52 -7.70
CA GLU A 152 7.33 -19.23 -8.12
C GLU A 152 8.36 -19.59 -7.03
N ASP A 153 7.94 -19.93 -5.80
CA ASP A 153 8.84 -20.41 -4.74
C ASP A 153 9.38 -21.80 -5.13
N PRO A 154 10.71 -21.98 -5.20
CA PRO A 154 11.30 -23.24 -5.65
C PRO A 154 10.94 -24.42 -4.73
N LYS A 155 10.66 -24.16 -3.45
CA LYS A 155 10.33 -25.18 -2.44
C LYS A 155 8.83 -25.30 -2.15
N THR A 156 7.98 -24.47 -2.74
CA THR A 156 6.53 -24.65 -2.54
C THR A 156 6.03 -25.88 -3.29
N SER A 157 5.15 -26.65 -2.68
CA SER A 157 4.33 -27.65 -3.35
C SER A 157 3.08 -27.04 -4.00
N HIS A 158 2.71 -25.80 -3.67
CA HIS A 158 1.48 -25.14 -4.12
C HIS A 158 1.63 -24.52 -5.52
N LYS A 159 1.82 -25.35 -6.54
CA LYS A 159 2.11 -24.91 -7.92
C LYS A 159 0.95 -24.20 -8.63
N GLY A 160 -0.27 -24.29 -8.09
CA GLY A 160 -1.44 -23.56 -8.59
C GLY A 160 -1.62 -22.16 -8.00
N CYS A 161 -1.01 -21.85 -6.85
CA CYS A 161 -1.27 -20.62 -6.09
C CYS A 161 -0.62 -19.38 -6.76
N PRO A 162 -1.33 -18.25 -6.93
CA PRO A 162 -2.64 -17.88 -6.37
C PRO A 162 -3.86 -18.16 -7.27
N GLY A 163 -3.75 -19.04 -8.26
CA GLY A 163 -4.79 -19.34 -9.24
C GLY A 163 -4.44 -18.82 -10.64
N LYS A 164 -5.07 -19.40 -11.67
CA LYS A 164 -4.80 -19.04 -13.08
C LYS A 164 -5.42 -17.71 -13.50
N ASN A 165 -6.46 -17.25 -12.81
CA ASN A 165 -7.12 -15.97 -13.11
C ASN A 165 -6.39 -14.76 -12.50
N VAL A 166 -5.30 -15.00 -11.75
CA VAL A 166 -4.42 -13.94 -11.25
C VAL A 166 -3.23 -13.81 -12.21
N VAL A 167 -3.28 -12.78 -13.05
CA VAL A 167 -2.22 -12.50 -14.04
C VAL A 167 -1.18 -11.56 -13.42
N LYS A 168 0.05 -12.05 -13.25
CA LYS A 168 1.13 -11.32 -12.58
C LYS A 168 1.44 -9.96 -13.22
N ALA A 169 1.54 -9.93 -14.56
CA ALA A 169 1.87 -8.72 -15.31
C ALA A 169 0.84 -7.62 -15.04
N GLU A 170 -0.46 -7.95 -15.14
CA GLU A 170 -1.52 -6.97 -14.89
C GLU A 170 -1.53 -6.44 -13.45
N ILE A 171 -1.08 -7.22 -12.48
CA ILE A 171 -0.93 -6.76 -11.09
C ILE A 171 0.26 -5.80 -10.95
N ILE A 172 1.39 -6.13 -11.57
CA ILE A 172 2.57 -5.26 -11.58
C ILE A 172 2.23 -3.92 -12.23
N ASP A 173 1.58 -3.96 -13.39
CA ASP A 173 1.17 -2.77 -14.14
C ASP A 173 0.22 -1.91 -13.31
N ALA A 174 -0.83 -2.50 -12.73
CA ALA A 174 -1.80 -1.75 -11.92
C ALA A 174 -1.19 -1.17 -10.63
N VAL A 175 -0.23 -1.86 -10.01
CA VAL A 175 0.51 -1.31 -8.85
C VAL A 175 1.40 -0.15 -9.28
N GLN A 176 2.06 -0.26 -10.42
CA GLN A 176 2.91 0.80 -10.96
C GLN A 176 2.09 2.04 -11.35
N GLU A 177 0.95 1.86 -12.02
CA GLU A 177 -0.01 2.92 -12.33
C GLU A 177 -0.47 3.63 -11.05
N LEU A 178 -0.90 2.89 -10.03
CA LEU A 178 -1.36 3.49 -8.78
C LEU A 178 -0.25 4.29 -8.06
N LEU A 179 1.00 3.84 -8.13
CA LEU A 179 2.14 4.58 -7.58
C LEU A 179 2.39 5.89 -8.34
N ILE A 180 2.31 5.86 -9.67
CA ILE A 180 2.45 7.05 -10.53
C ILE A 180 1.34 8.05 -10.21
N ASP A 181 0.11 7.59 -10.06
CA ASP A 181 -1.05 8.44 -9.74
C ASP A 181 -0.89 9.11 -8.37
N ARG A 182 -0.46 8.36 -7.35
CA ARG A 182 -0.22 8.88 -6.00
C ARG A 182 0.89 9.93 -5.98
N HIS A 183 2.03 9.65 -6.60
CA HIS A 183 3.14 10.61 -6.69
C HIS A 183 2.73 11.87 -7.46
N SER A 184 1.96 11.73 -8.53
CA SER A 184 1.46 12.87 -9.31
C SER A 184 0.52 13.74 -8.47
N ALA A 185 -0.39 13.12 -7.73
CA ALA A 185 -1.30 13.82 -6.82
C ALA A 185 -0.54 14.56 -5.70
N GLU A 186 0.43 13.91 -5.07
CA GLU A 186 1.30 14.54 -4.06
C GLU A 186 2.08 15.72 -4.62
N ALA A 187 2.67 15.58 -5.81
CA ALA A 187 3.39 16.67 -6.47
C ALA A 187 2.48 17.87 -6.77
N VAL A 188 1.23 17.62 -7.20
CA VAL A 188 0.23 18.68 -7.41
C VAL A 188 -0.15 19.36 -6.09
N LEU A 189 -0.37 18.60 -5.02
CA LEU A 189 -0.68 19.14 -3.69
C LEU A 189 0.48 19.97 -3.13
N ALA A 190 1.72 19.47 -3.23
CA ALA A 190 2.92 20.19 -2.80
C ALA A 190 3.09 21.51 -3.56
N ARG A 191 2.90 21.52 -4.88
CA ARG A 191 2.93 22.75 -5.71
C ARG A 191 1.84 23.74 -5.29
N ARG A 192 0.62 23.27 -4.99
CA ARG A 192 -0.48 24.12 -4.50
C ARG A 192 -0.17 24.71 -3.12
N ALA A 193 0.43 23.95 -2.22
CA ALA A 193 0.83 24.42 -0.90
C ALA A 193 1.94 25.49 -0.95
N LEU A 194 2.82 25.44 -1.96
CA LEU A 194 3.90 26.41 -2.16
C LEU A 194 3.45 27.70 -2.87
N ALA A 195 2.33 27.67 -3.61
CA ALA A 195 1.84 28.81 -4.40
C ALA A 195 1.56 30.10 -3.56
N PRO A 196 0.97 30.05 -2.36
CA PRO A 196 0.76 31.23 -1.53
C PRO A 196 2.07 31.87 -1.03
N ALA A 197 3.09 31.06 -0.74
CA ALA A 197 4.39 31.55 -0.27
C ALA A 197 5.16 32.27 -1.38
N ALA A 198 5.15 31.72 -2.59
CA ALA A 198 5.75 32.35 -3.77
C ALA A 198 5.03 33.66 -4.15
N ALA A 199 3.69 33.69 -4.09
CA ALA A 199 2.91 34.90 -4.35
C ALA A 199 3.18 36.02 -3.32
N ARG A 200 3.43 35.64 -2.06
CA ARG A 200 3.80 36.58 -0.99
C ARG A 200 5.20 37.17 -1.19
N GLN A 201 6.20 36.34 -1.51
CA GLN A 201 7.55 36.80 -1.84
C GLN A 201 7.56 37.75 -3.04
N GLN A 202 6.83 37.41 -4.10
CA GLN A 202 6.74 38.27 -5.30
C GLN A 202 6.10 39.63 -4.98
N ARG A 203 5.09 39.68 -4.09
CA ARG A 203 4.49 40.93 -3.63
C ARG A 203 5.47 41.78 -2.82
N GLU A 204 6.21 41.17 -1.90
CA GLU A 204 7.19 41.86 -1.07
C GLU A 204 8.38 42.39 -1.90
N GLU A 205 8.84 41.64 -2.90
CA GLU A 205 9.86 42.08 -3.85
C GLU A 205 9.36 43.21 -4.75
N ASN A 206 8.12 43.14 -5.21
CA ASN A 206 7.49 44.21 -5.98
C ASN A 206 7.31 45.49 -5.14
N LEU A 207 6.97 45.38 -3.85
CA LEU A 207 6.93 46.53 -2.94
C LEU A 207 8.31 47.14 -2.76
N ARG A 208 9.33 46.33 -2.48
CA ARG A 208 10.72 46.81 -2.35
C ARG A 208 11.21 47.49 -3.63
N ARG A 209 10.93 46.92 -4.80
CA ARG A 209 11.27 47.55 -6.08
C ARG A 209 10.56 48.90 -6.26
N LYS A 210 9.29 48.99 -5.85
CA LYS A 210 8.52 50.23 -5.93
C LYS A 210 9.06 51.30 -4.97
N GLU A 211 9.44 50.91 -3.75
CA GLU A 211 10.11 51.78 -2.77
C GLU A 211 11.50 52.23 -3.25
N LEU A 212 12.30 51.34 -3.85
CA LEU A 212 13.60 51.68 -4.42
C LEU A 212 13.47 52.66 -5.60
N LEU A 213 12.45 52.46 -6.44
CA LEU A 213 12.15 53.38 -7.55
C LEU A 213 11.83 54.79 -7.05
N LEU A 214 11.11 54.92 -5.93
CA LEU A 214 10.73 56.21 -5.32
C LEU A 214 11.91 56.95 -4.67
N LEU A 215 13.07 56.31 -4.51
CA LEU A 215 14.28 56.88 -3.92
C LEU A 215 15.32 57.32 -4.98
N LEU A 216 15.04 57.12 -6.26
CA LEU A 216 15.94 57.56 -7.34
C LEU A 216 15.79 59.08 -7.58
N PRO A 217 16.90 59.84 -7.68
CA PRO A 217 16.89 61.31 -7.68
C PRO A 217 16.23 61.97 -8.91
N ASP A 218 15.90 61.20 -9.95
CA ASP A 218 15.30 61.71 -11.20
C ASP A 218 13.92 61.09 -11.53
N PHE A 219 13.17 60.59 -10.52
CA PHE A 219 11.83 60.07 -10.80
C PHE A 219 10.85 61.21 -11.15
N PRO A 220 10.32 61.31 -12.38
CA PRO A 220 9.42 62.38 -12.74
C PRO A 220 8.10 62.21 -11.98
N ALA A 221 7.76 63.18 -11.15
CA ALA A 221 6.52 63.24 -10.42
C ALA A 221 5.34 63.54 -11.36
N GLN A 222 4.96 62.62 -12.25
CA GLN A 222 3.68 62.66 -12.97
C GLN A 222 3.43 61.35 -13.73
N GLN A 223 2.52 60.54 -13.20
CA GLN A 223 1.45 59.78 -13.88
C GLN A 223 1.07 58.57 -13.03
N LEU A 224 0.28 58.82 -11.97
CA LEU A 224 -0.59 57.79 -11.41
C LEU A 224 -1.83 57.70 -12.30
N PRO A 225 -2.18 56.52 -12.85
CA PRO A 225 -3.43 56.38 -13.60
C PRO A 225 -4.61 56.53 -12.62
N LEU A 226 -5.52 57.44 -12.97
CA LEU A 226 -6.83 57.56 -12.34
C LEU A 226 -7.60 56.24 -12.60
N ASN A 227 -8.06 55.60 -11.54
CA ASN A 227 -8.95 54.44 -11.63
C ASN A 227 -10.25 54.84 -12.34
N PRO A 228 -10.74 54.06 -13.32
CA PRO A 228 -12.12 54.17 -13.75
C PRO A 228 -13.03 53.40 -12.77
N SER A 229 -14.15 54.07 -12.48
CA SER A 229 -15.35 53.63 -11.77
C SER A 229 -16.01 52.39 -12.35
#